data_AF-A0A9D6N9A9-F1
#
_entry.id   AF-A0A9D6N9A9-F1
#
_cell.length_a   1.000
_cell.length_b   1.000
_cell.length_c   1.000
_cell.angle_alpha   90.00
_cell.angle_beta   90.00
_cell.angle_gamma   90.00
#
_symmetry.space_group_name_H-M   'P 1'
#
loop_
_entity.id
_entity.type
_entity.pdbx_description
1 polymer ?
#
loop_
_entity_poly.entity_id
_entity_poly.type
_entity_poly.pdbx_seq_one_letter_code
_entity_poly.pdbx_strand_id
1 'polypeptide(L)'
;MEHRSRLSLYRATVVLVALLLLVGMLTGAADRTGCSWGLPLVLLLAVIAEGWPLRLPRYGPVSLVDPLCYASAVLYGPLATVVTAMVGGLSRFRRERARRRPSGEFVAYSLAQTSLGYGLGACLYAEYATAPLSSARSLLALAAAVLATFLVQASLVAVHQWMDQDRIGRWSSRINWSRLRLSFQAMAPLGVLLAETIQSSPLAVVLLLGPMVVTYLSILRYTETLREARDVIECLAEAVEKREPHTLGHAERVSRCAARIARQMGIDEKAVSRVETAGRLHDLGKISVDDSILQKRGALEEADLEKIRRHPEVGAQVAARLSLSREEAEYIRYHHEWFNGGGYPHGLKGDAIPLGARILAVAEAFDTLVTAQAYREPVAEETAMRTLSAAVGSQFDPVVVEALSLTLRRRAAGAGRP
;
A
#
# COMPACT_ATOMS: atom_id res chain seq x y z
N MET A 1 -31.34 -1.70 -0.54
CA MET A 1 -31.54 -1.67 -2.01
C MET A 1 -31.21 -0.32 -2.62
N GLU A 2 -31.61 0.79 -1.99
CA GLU A 2 -31.40 2.16 -2.47
C GLU A 2 -29.94 2.58 -2.67
N HIS A 3 -29.01 2.07 -1.85
CA HIS A 3 -27.57 2.34 -2.01
C HIS A 3 -26.98 1.72 -3.28
N ARG A 4 -27.38 0.49 -3.64
CA ARG A 4 -26.91 -0.18 -4.86
C ARG A 4 -27.44 0.48 -6.13
N SER A 5 -28.68 0.99 -6.10
CA SER A 5 -29.25 1.70 -7.25
C SER A 5 -28.56 3.05 -7.48
N ARG A 6 -28.22 3.81 -6.43
CA ARG A 6 -27.46 5.06 -6.54
C ARG A 6 -26.06 4.86 -7.14
N LEU A 7 -25.32 3.85 -6.67
CA LEU A 7 -23.98 3.55 -7.19
C LEU A 7 -24.02 3.07 -8.65
N SER A 8 -25.01 2.26 -9.03
CA SER A 8 -25.19 1.81 -10.42
C SER A 8 -25.56 2.98 -11.33
N LEU A 9 -26.46 3.88 -10.89
CA LEU A 9 -26.81 5.10 -11.62
C LEU A 9 -25.58 5.98 -11.86
N TYR A 10 -24.77 6.24 -10.83
CA TYR A 10 -23.53 7.01 -10.96
C TYR A 10 -22.58 6.38 -11.99
N ARG A 11 -22.37 5.05 -11.94
CA ARG A 11 -21.54 4.34 -12.92
C ARG A 11 -22.07 4.52 -14.34
N ALA A 12 -23.38 4.40 -14.54
CA ALA A 12 -24.02 4.60 -15.83
C ALA A 12 -23.87 6.04 -16.34
N THR A 13 -24.00 7.05 -15.46
CA THR A 13 -23.77 8.46 -15.82
C THR A 13 -22.34 8.70 -16.29
N VAL A 14 -21.34 8.16 -15.58
CA VAL A 14 -19.93 8.30 -16.00
C VAL A 14 -19.67 7.62 -17.34
N VAL A 15 -20.26 6.46 -17.59
CA VAL A 15 -20.19 5.78 -18.90
C VAL A 15 -20.83 6.64 -19.99
N LEU A 16 -22.00 7.23 -19.74
CA LEU A 16 -22.67 8.10 -20.70
C LEU A 16 -21.83 9.34 -21.04
N VAL A 17 -21.26 10.01 -20.05
CA VAL A 17 -20.40 11.18 -20.25
C VAL A 17 -19.15 10.80 -21.06
N ALA A 18 -18.56 9.63 -20.81
CA ALA A 18 -17.42 9.13 -21.60
C ALA A 18 -17.79 8.87 -23.07
N LEU A 19 -18.98 8.32 -23.32
CA LEU A 19 -19.47 8.11 -24.70
C LEU A 19 -19.72 9.44 -25.41
N LEU A 20 -20.31 10.43 -24.72
CA LEU A 20 -20.51 11.77 -25.29
C LEU A 20 -19.18 12.45 -25.65
N LEU A 21 -18.17 12.33 -24.77
CA LEU A 21 -16.82 12.82 -25.06
C LEU A 21 -16.23 12.13 -26.30
N LEU A 22 -16.35 10.81 -26.40
CA LEU A 22 -15.86 10.04 -27.55
C LEU A 22 -16.55 10.47 -28.86
N VAL A 23 -17.87 10.66 -28.83
CA VAL A 23 -18.62 11.16 -29.99
C VAL A 23 -18.15 12.57 -30.38
N GLY A 24 -17.95 13.46 -29.41
CA GLY A 24 -17.40 14.80 -29.66
C GLY A 24 -16.00 14.79 -30.28
N MET A 25 -15.15 13.83 -29.89
CA MET A 25 -13.82 13.66 -30.48
C MET A 25 -13.89 13.17 -31.93
N LEU A 26 -14.81 12.25 -32.24
CA LEU A 26 -15.03 11.75 -33.59
C LEU A 26 -15.54 12.83 -34.55
N THR A 27 -16.22 13.86 -34.04
CA THR A 27 -16.80 14.94 -34.86
C THR A 27 -15.96 16.21 -34.91
N GLY A 28 -15.07 16.45 -33.94
CA GLY A 28 -14.40 17.75 -33.76
C GLY A 28 -12.87 17.74 -33.69
N ALA A 29 -12.20 16.60 -33.54
CA ALA A 29 -10.75 16.58 -33.38
C ALA A 29 -10.02 16.45 -34.73
N ALA A 30 -9.16 17.41 -35.04
CA ALA A 30 -8.13 17.23 -36.06
C ALA A 30 -7.10 16.22 -35.50
N ASP A 31 -7.31 14.94 -35.79
CA ASP A 31 -6.32 13.91 -35.49
C ASP A 31 -4.99 14.30 -36.15
N ARG A 32 -3.91 14.20 -35.37
CA ARG A 32 -2.58 14.46 -35.89
C ARG A 32 -2.14 13.23 -36.67
N THR A 33 -1.79 13.41 -37.94
CA THR A 33 -1.18 12.34 -38.74
C THR A 33 0.25 12.12 -38.29
N GLY A 34 0.42 11.37 -37.19
CA GLY A 34 1.71 10.81 -36.81
C GLY A 34 2.15 9.70 -37.78
N CYS A 35 3.27 9.04 -37.49
CA CYS A 35 3.77 8.00 -38.37
C CYS A 35 2.82 6.78 -38.43
N SER A 36 2.58 6.24 -39.64
CA SER A 36 1.57 5.21 -39.94
C SER A 36 1.78 3.89 -39.19
N TRP A 37 3.03 3.55 -38.86
CA TRP A 37 3.36 2.34 -38.11
C TRP A 37 3.31 2.52 -36.58
N GLY A 38 3.34 3.76 -36.09
CA GLY A 38 3.53 4.00 -34.65
C GLY A 38 2.26 3.77 -33.82
N LEU A 39 1.06 4.09 -34.32
CA LEU A 39 -0.18 3.82 -33.59
C LEU A 39 -0.43 2.31 -33.39
N PRO A 40 -0.31 1.44 -34.42
CA PRO A 40 -0.37 -0.01 -34.22
C PRO A 40 0.64 -0.52 -33.18
N LEU A 41 1.88 0.02 -33.19
CA LEU A 41 2.90 -0.33 -32.21
C LEU A 41 2.52 0.10 -30.79
N VAL A 42 2.01 1.32 -30.60
CA VAL A 42 1.53 1.82 -29.30
C VAL A 42 0.41 0.94 -28.74
N LEU A 43 -0.54 0.52 -29.59
CA LEU A 43 -1.63 -0.37 -29.17
C LEU A 43 -1.11 -1.76 -28.78
N LEU A 44 -0.16 -2.31 -29.54
CA LEU A 44 0.49 -3.58 -29.20
C LEU A 44 1.24 -3.47 -27.86
N LEU A 45 2.01 -2.40 -27.66
CA LEU A 45 2.73 -2.15 -26.41
C LEU A 45 1.77 -1.96 -25.23
N ALA A 46 0.59 -1.38 -25.44
CA ALA A 46 -0.42 -1.21 -24.38
C ALA A 46 -0.98 -2.56 -23.90
N VAL A 47 -1.16 -3.53 -24.81
CA VAL A 47 -1.53 -4.91 -24.47
C VAL A 47 -0.41 -5.59 -23.68
N ILE A 48 0.84 -5.48 -24.15
CA ILE A 48 2.02 -6.08 -23.51
C ILE A 48 2.27 -5.49 -22.12
N ALA A 49 2.15 -4.17 -21.97
CA ALA A 49 2.31 -3.46 -20.70
C ALA A 49 1.33 -3.98 -19.63
N GLU A 50 0.13 -4.37 -20.03
CA GLU A 50 -0.87 -5.00 -19.15
C GLU A 50 -0.70 -6.52 -19.01
N GLY A 51 0.34 -7.13 -19.58
CA GLY A 51 0.78 -8.46 -19.17
C GLY A 51 1.48 -8.43 -17.81
N TRP A 52 2.26 -7.37 -17.57
CA TRP A 52 3.28 -7.31 -16.52
C TRP A 52 3.26 -5.98 -15.75
N PRO A 53 2.24 -5.74 -14.90
CA PRO A 53 2.16 -4.50 -14.13
C PRO A 53 3.28 -4.43 -13.09
N LEU A 54 3.93 -3.26 -13.01
CA LEU A 54 5.00 -2.99 -12.05
C LEU A 54 4.43 -2.90 -10.63
N ARG A 55 4.96 -3.67 -9.69
CA ARG A 55 4.59 -3.57 -8.27
C ARG A 55 5.69 -2.85 -7.51
N LEU A 56 5.47 -1.58 -7.20
CA LEU A 56 6.43 -0.76 -6.49
C LEU A 56 6.08 -0.66 -4.99
N PRO A 57 7.04 -0.84 -4.06
CA PRO A 57 6.78 -0.83 -2.62
C PRO A 57 6.05 0.42 -2.11
N ARG A 58 6.28 1.60 -2.71
CA ARG A 58 5.65 2.88 -2.31
C ARG A 58 4.43 3.31 -3.14
N TYR A 59 4.26 2.76 -4.34
CA TYR A 59 3.24 3.22 -5.29
C TYR A 59 2.17 2.16 -5.59
N GLY A 60 2.37 0.93 -5.12
CA GLY A 60 1.49 -0.20 -5.39
C GLY A 60 1.65 -0.71 -6.83
N PRO A 61 0.60 -1.33 -7.41
CA PRO A 61 0.60 -1.70 -8.82
C PRO A 61 0.51 -0.44 -9.69
N VAL A 62 1.43 -0.32 -10.64
CA VAL A 62 1.55 0.77 -11.61
C VAL A 62 1.49 0.18 -13.01
N SER A 63 0.63 0.74 -13.86
CA SER A 63 0.52 0.34 -15.26
C SER A 63 1.52 1.12 -16.11
N LEU A 64 2.17 0.44 -17.06
CA LEU A 64 3.03 1.06 -18.07
C LEU A 64 2.23 1.55 -19.29
N VAL A 65 0.90 1.56 -19.21
CA VAL A 65 0.02 2.15 -20.22
C VAL A 65 0.01 3.68 -20.14
N ASP A 66 0.27 4.28 -18.98
CA ASP A 66 0.24 5.74 -18.80
C ASP A 66 1.24 6.47 -19.73
N PRO A 67 2.53 6.08 -19.83
CA PRO A 67 3.47 6.66 -20.80
C PRO A 67 3.01 6.51 -22.26
N LEU A 68 2.37 5.38 -22.60
CA LEU A 68 1.85 5.13 -23.95
C LEU A 68 0.67 6.05 -24.27
N CYS A 69 -0.19 6.34 -23.28
CA CYS A 69 -1.26 7.32 -23.43
C CYS A 69 -0.71 8.74 -23.62
N TYR A 70 0.30 9.14 -22.84
CA TYR A 70 0.95 10.44 -23.05
C TYR A 70 1.64 10.54 -24.42
N ALA A 71 2.32 9.47 -24.88
CA ALA A 71 2.89 9.43 -26.23
C ALA A 71 1.81 9.53 -27.31
N SER A 72 0.69 8.83 -27.13
CA SER A 72 -0.46 8.88 -28.04
C SER A 72 -1.09 10.27 -28.11
N ALA A 73 -1.23 10.95 -26.96
CA ALA A 73 -1.74 12.32 -26.88
C ALA A 73 -0.83 13.32 -27.61
N VAL A 74 0.48 13.10 -27.51
CA VAL A 74 1.49 13.93 -28.17
C VAL A 74 1.46 13.76 -29.69
N LEU A 75 1.41 12.52 -30.17
CA LEU A 75 1.61 12.16 -31.57
C LEU A 75 0.36 12.14 -32.43
N TYR A 76 -0.73 11.59 -31.89
CA TYR A 76 -1.91 11.20 -32.66
C TYR A 76 -3.16 11.98 -32.23
N GLY A 77 -3.17 12.49 -31.00
CA GLY A 77 -4.24 13.34 -30.48
C GLY A 77 -5.23 12.60 -29.58
N PRO A 78 -6.38 13.24 -29.29
CA PRO A 78 -7.28 12.77 -28.23
C PRO A 78 -7.94 11.43 -28.51
N LEU A 79 -8.41 11.18 -29.75
CA LEU A 79 -9.11 9.95 -30.10
C LEU A 79 -8.19 8.72 -29.95
N ALA A 80 -7.01 8.79 -30.56
CA ALA A 80 -6.00 7.74 -30.45
C ALA A 80 -5.60 7.45 -29.00
N THR A 81 -5.54 8.48 -28.16
CA THR A 81 -5.24 8.34 -26.73
C THR A 81 -6.32 7.55 -26.00
N VAL A 82 -7.59 7.86 -26.25
CA VAL A 82 -8.73 7.13 -25.68
C VAL A 82 -8.71 5.67 -26.13
N VAL A 83 -8.41 5.40 -27.40
CA VAL A 83 -8.28 4.03 -27.92
C VAL A 83 -7.13 3.28 -27.22
N THR A 84 -5.96 3.90 -27.07
CA THR A 84 -4.82 3.31 -26.34
C THR A 84 -5.20 2.96 -24.90
N ALA A 85 -5.85 3.89 -24.20
CA ALA A 85 -6.32 3.70 -22.83
C ALA A 85 -7.35 2.56 -22.71
N MET A 86 -8.30 2.47 -23.65
CA MET A 86 -9.31 1.41 -23.68
C MET A 86 -8.70 0.04 -23.94
N VAL A 87 -7.76 -0.07 -24.88
CA VAL A 87 -7.06 -1.33 -25.20
C VAL A 87 -6.26 -1.83 -23.99
N GLY A 88 -5.55 -0.93 -23.30
CA GLY A 88 -4.89 -1.25 -22.04
C GLY A 88 -5.88 -1.72 -20.97
N GLY A 89 -6.94 -0.94 -20.73
CA GLY A 89 -7.97 -1.28 -19.75
C GLY A 89 -8.65 -2.63 -20.02
N LEU A 90 -8.95 -2.95 -21.27
CA LEU A 90 -9.55 -4.23 -21.65
C LEU A 90 -8.59 -5.40 -21.43
N SER A 91 -7.31 -5.21 -21.78
CA SER A 91 -6.24 -6.19 -21.52
C SER A 91 -6.09 -6.48 -20.02
N ARG A 92 -6.15 -5.43 -19.19
CA ARG A 92 -6.16 -5.52 -17.73
C ARG A 92 -7.29 -6.42 -17.22
N PHE A 93 -8.51 -6.19 -17.69
CA PHE A 93 -9.68 -6.95 -17.25
C PHE A 93 -9.70 -8.38 -17.78
N ARG A 94 -9.17 -8.63 -18.98
CA ARG A 94 -8.98 -9.99 -19.50
C ARG A 94 -8.06 -10.81 -18.59
N ARG A 95 -6.94 -10.22 -18.15
CA ARG A 95 -6.01 -10.82 -17.19
C ARG A 95 -6.67 -11.03 -15.82
N GLU A 96 -7.40 -10.04 -15.32
CA GLU A 96 -8.08 -10.12 -14.02
C GLU A 96 -9.21 -11.15 -14.01
N ARG A 97 -9.93 -11.34 -15.13
CA ARG A 97 -11.01 -12.33 -15.27
C ARG A 97 -10.55 -13.76 -14.98
N ALA A 98 -9.27 -14.06 -15.21
CA ALA A 98 -8.67 -15.34 -14.87
C ALA A 98 -8.54 -15.56 -13.34
N ARG A 99 -8.52 -14.48 -12.53
CA ARG A 99 -8.36 -14.53 -11.07
C ARG A 99 -9.66 -14.22 -10.31
N ARG A 100 -10.45 -13.27 -10.80
CA ARG A 100 -11.71 -12.80 -10.21
C ARG A 100 -12.65 -12.35 -11.33
N ARG A 101 -13.96 -12.57 -11.20
CA ARG A 101 -14.95 -12.10 -12.19
C ARG A 101 -15.56 -10.76 -11.76
N PRO A 102 -15.04 -9.60 -12.23
CA PRO A 102 -15.68 -8.31 -11.94
C PRO A 102 -17.05 -8.20 -12.63
N SER A 103 -17.98 -7.46 -12.03
CA SER A 103 -19.27 -7.15 -12.66
C SER A 103 -19.06 -6.32 -13.94
N GLY A 104 -19.85 -6.58 -14.99
CA GLY A 104 -19.79 -5.83 -16.25
C GLY A 104 -19.93 -4.31 -16.06
N GLU A 105 -20.81 -3.87 -15.16
CA GLU A 105 -20.98 -2.44 -14.81
C GLU A 105 -19.68 -1.79 -14.30
N PHE A 106 -18.93 -2.50 -13.46
CA PHE A 106 -17.66 -1.99 -12.92
C PHE A 106 -16.57 -1.91 -14.00
N VAL A 107 -16.54 -2.89 -14.91
CA VAL A 107 -15.64 -2.89 -16.06
C VAL A 107 -15.92 -1.70 -16.96
N ALA A 108 -17.19 -1.49 -17.34
CA ALA A 108 -17.62 -0.37 -18.16
C ALA A 108 -17.29 0.98 -17.50
N TYR A 109 -17.61 1.13 -16.21
CA TYR A 109 -17.24 2.31 -15.42
C TYR A 109 -15.74 2.58 -15.42
N SER A 110 -14.92 1.55 -15.21
CA SER A 110 -13.46 1.71 -15.14
C SER A 110 -12.86 2.11 -16.47
N LEU A 111 -13.36 1.56 -17.58
CA LEU A 111 -12.96 1.96 -18.92
C LEU A 111 -13.37 3.42 -19.18
N ALA A 112 -14.63 3.79 -18.90
CA ALA A 112 -15.14 5.14 -19.05
C ALA A 112 -14.33 6.17 -18.23
N GLN A 113 -14.03 5.85 -16.98
CA GLN A 113 -13.21 6.68 -16.09
C GLN A 113 -11.79 6.88 -16.62
N THR A 114 -11.21 5.86 -17.25
CA THR A 114 -9.88 5.95 -17.87
C THR A 114 -9.93 6.79 -19.15
N SER A 115 -10.93 6.57 -19.99
CA SER A 115 -11.18 7.34 -21.23
C SER A 115 -11.42 8.82 -20.96
N LEU A 116 -12.21 9.16 -19.94
CA LEU A 116 -12.46 10.57 -19.57
C LEU A 116 -11.17 11.27 -19.10
N GLY A 117 -10.41 10.63 -18.21
CA GLY A 117 -9.17 11.20 -17.70
C GLY A 117 -8.17 11.50 -18.80
N TYR A 118 -7.81 10.47 -19.57
CA TYR A 118 -6.82 10.63 -20.64
C TYR A 118 -7.34 11.42 -21.84
N GLY A 119 -8.62 11.29 -22.19
CA GLY A 119 -9.24 12.02 -23.28
C GLY A 119 -9.26 13.53 -23.03
N LEU A 120 -9.70 13.97 -21.84
CA LEU A 120 -9.68 15.38 -21.48
C LEU A 120 -8.25 15.93 -21.38
N GLY A 121 -7.34 15.16 -20.79
CA GLY A 121 -5.92 15.52 -20.76
C GLY A 121 -5.34 15.71 -22.17
N ALA A 122 -5.66 14.80 -23.09
CA ALA A 122 -5.19 14.89 -24.48
C ALA A 122 -5.84 16.06 -25.25
N CYS A 123 -7.11 16.40 -25.00
CA CYS A 123 -7.75 17.60 -25.55
C CYS A 123 -7.01 18.87 -25.08
N LEU A 124 -6.72 18.98 -23.78
CA LEU A 124 -5.96 20.11 -23.24
C LEU A 124 -4.56 20.19 -23.86
N TYR A 125 -3.88 19.05 -24.02
CA TYR A 125 -2.59 19.05 -24.71
C TYR A 125 -2.72 19.53 -26.17
N ALA A 126 -3.71 19.02 -26.91
CA ALA A 126 -3.92 19.35 -28.31
C ALA A 126 -4.22 20.85 -28.54
N GLU A 127 -4.94 21.48 -27.62
CA GLU A 127 -5.34 22.89 -27.68
C GLU A 127 -4.16 23.85 -27.40
N TYR A 128 -3.31 23.52 -26.41
CA TYR A 128 -2.27 24.46 -25.93
C TYR A 128 -0.85 24.14 -26.41
N ALA A 129 -0.58 22.92 -26.86
CA ALA A 129 0.77 22.54 -27.30
C ALA A 129 1.15 23.15 -28.66
N THR A 130 2.43 23.52 -28.80
CA THR A 130 3.00 24.09 -30.02
C THR A 130 4.23 23.29 -30.46
N ALA A 131 4.49 23.17 -31.77
CA ALA A 131 5.76 22.61 -32.24
C ALA A 131 6.92 23.57 -31.91
N PRO A 132 8.11 23.07 -31.47
CA PRO A 132 8.49 21.68 -31.22
C PRO A 132 8.03 21.14 -29.85
N LEU A 133 8.08 19.82 -29.66
CA LEU A 133 7.74 19.14 -28.39
C LEU A 133 8.59 19.61 -27.20
N SER A 134 9.83 20.02 -27.47
CA SER A 134 10.76 20.58 -26.49
C SER A 134 10.44 22.02 -26.08
N SER A 135 9.44 22.68 -26.69
CA SER A 135 9.07 24.04 -26.33
C SER A 135 8.50 24.11 -24.90
N ALA A 136 8.83 25.19 -24.17
CA ALA A 136 8.32 25.40 -22.81
C ALA A 136 6.78 25.36 -22.75
N ARG A 137 6.12 25.86 -23.80
CA ARG A 137 4.65 25.81 -23.93
C ARG A 137 4.13 24.38 -24.04
N SER A 138 4.75 23.51 -24.82
CA SER A 138 4.36 22.10 -24.93
C SER A 138 4.63 21.31 -23.65
N LEU A 139 5.72 21.62 -22.94
CA LEU A 139 6.00 21.02 -21.63
C LEU A 139 4.95 21.45 -20.59
N LEU A 140 4.55 22.73 -20.59
CA LEU A 140 3.47 23.23 -19.73
C LEU A 140 2.11 22.64 -20.10
N ALA A 141 1.80 22.51 -21.39
CA ALA A 141 0.59 21.85 -21.86
C ALA A 141 0.55 20.37 -21.45
N LEU A 142 1.67 19.66 -21.53
CA LEU A 142 1.78 18.28 -21.06
C LEU A 142 1.60 18.20 -19.53
N ALA A 143 2.22 19.12 -18.78
CA ALA A 143 2.07 19.15 -17.34
C ALA A 143 0.61 19.40 -16.92
N ALA A 144 -0.07 20.32 -17.61
CA ALA A 144 -1.50 20.57 -17.41
C ALA A 144 -2.35 19.34 -17.78
N ALA A 145 -2.03 18.65 -18.88
CA ALA A 145 -2.70 17.43 -19.29
C ALA A 145 -2.55 16.29 -18.26
N VAL A 146 -1.34 16.08 -17.73
CA VAL A 146 -1.07 15.09 -16.66
C VAL A 146 -1.85 15.43 -15.40
N LEU A 147 -1.84 16.70 -14.98
CA LEU A 147 -2.58 17.15 -13.81
C LEU A 147 -4.09 16.96 -13.99
N ALA A 148 -4.64 17.38 -15.14
CA ALA A 148 -6.05 17.21 -15.46
C ALA A 148 -6.45 15.73 -15.47
N THR A 149 -5.64 14.87 -16.11
CA THR A 149 -5.83 13.42 -16.11
C THR A 149 -5.91 12.89 -14.68
N PHE A 150 -4.94 13.24 -13.83
CA PHE A 150 -4.93 12.80 -12.44
C PHE A 150 -6.14 13.31 -11.65
N LEU A 151 -6.48 14.59 -11.76
CA LEU A 151 -7.59 15.20 -11.02
C LEU A 151 -8.93 14.58 -11.40
N VAL A 152 -9.18 14.35 -12.68
CA VAL A 152 -10.40 13.68 -13.17
C VAL A 152 -10.48 12.27 -12.62
N GLN A 153 -9.41 11.47 -12.77
CA GLN A 153 -9.41 10.09 -12.29
C GLN A 153 -9.54 10.00 -10.76
N ALA A 154 -8.79 10.82 -10.02
CA ALA A 154 -8.84 10.86 -8.56
C ALA A 154 -10.23 11.27 -8.06
N SER A 155 -10.86 12.26 -8.69
CA SER A 155 -12.21 12.71 -8.33
C SER A 155 -13.25 11.62 -8.57
N LEU A 156 -13.24 10.98 -9.75
CA LEU A 156 -14.18 9.91 -10.08
C LEU A 156 -14.03 8.70 -9.15
N VAL A 157 -12.80 8.27 -8.89
CA VAL A 157 -12.52 7.17 -7.95
C VAL A 157 -12.98 7.52 -6.54
N ALA A 158 -12.74 8.74 -6.09
CA ALA A 158 -13.09 9.11 -4.74
C ALA A 158 -14.60 9.28 -4.54
N VAL A 159 -15.34 9.78 -5.53
CA VAL A 159 -16.81 9.79 -5.51
C VAL A 159 -17.36 8.36 -5.52
N HIS A 160 -16.79 7.48 -6.34
CA HIS A 160 -17.16 6.06 -6.35
C HIS A 160 -16.95 5.39 -4.99
N GLN A 161 -15.78 5.58 -4.38
CA GLN A 161 -15.49 5.05 -3.04
C GLN A 161 -16.39 5.64 -1.95
N TRP A 162 -16.72 6.92 -2.05
CA TRP A 162 -17.65 7.58 -1.13
C TRP A 162 -19.04 6.96 -1.21
N MET A 163 -19.56 6.78 -2.43
CA MET A 163 -20.85 6.13 -2.67
C MET A 163 -20.87 4.64 -2.36
N ASP A 164 -19.71 3.97 -2.27
CA ASP A 164 -19.64 2.54 -1.94
C ASP A 164 -19.57 2.29 -0.42
N GLN A 165 -18.95 3.21 0.34
CA GLN A 165 -18.64 3.03 1.76
C GLN A 165 -19.43 3.94 2.72
N ASP A 166 -20.26 4.84 2.21
CA ASP A 166 -21.18 5.72 2.97
C ASP A 166 -20.52 6.52 4.12
N ARG A 167 -19.25 6.94 3.93
CA ARG A 167 -18.48 7.69 4.95
C ARG A 167 -17.83 8.95 4.38
N ILE A 168 -18.18 10.10 4.96
CA ILE A 168 -17.53 11.40 4.77
C ILE A 168 -16.25 11.43 5.62
N GLY A 169 -15.23 10.66 5.21
CA GLY A 169 -13.89 10.79 5.79
C GLY A 169 -13.13 11.99 5.20
N ARG A 170 -11.95 12.32 5.74
CA ARG A 170 -11.03 13.33 5.16
C ARG A 170 -10.65 12.89 3.74
N TRP A 171 -11.36 13.40 2.74
CA TRP A 171 -11.21 13.02 1.33
C TRP A 171 -9.77 13.23 0.83
N SER A 172 -9.11 14.29 1.30
CA SER A 172 -7.72 14.62 0.98
C SER A 172 -6.70 13.56 1.44
N SER A 173 -6.97 12.81 2.51
CA SER A 173 -6.07 11.76 2.99
C SER A 173 -6.18 10.46 2.17
N ARG A 174 -7.18 10.37 1.27
CA ARG A 174 -7.38 9.23 0.37
C ARG A 174 -6.82 9.47 -1.03
N ILE A 175 -6.47 10.71 -1.37
CA ILE A 175 -5.82 11.04 -2.63
C ILE A 175 -4.40 10.51 -2.60
N ASN A 176 -4.08 9.65 -3.58
CA ASN A 176 -2.76 9.06 -3.68
C ASN A 176 -1.78 10.04 -4.36
N TRP A 177 -1.33 11.04 -3.60
CA TRP A 177 -0.37 12.05 -4.08
C TRP A 177 0.96 11.47 -4.56
N SER A 178 1.33 10.25 -4.11
CA SER A 178 2.52 9.58 -4.61
C SER A 178 2.34 9.17 -6.08
N ARG A 179 1.13 8.76 -6.50
CA ARG A 179 0.85 8.49 -7.92
C ARG A 179 1.01 9.73 -8.80
N LEU A 180 0.54 10.90 -8.35
CA LEU A 180 0.75 12.15 -9.08
C LEU A 180 2.24 12.45 -9.26
N ARG A 181 3.02 12.30 -8.20
CA ARG A 181 4.48 12.48 -8.24
C ARG A 181 5.13 11.51 -9.25
N LEU A 182 4.74 10.24 -9.24
CA LEU A 182 5.25 9.24 -10.18
C LEU A 182 4.91 9.58 -11.64
N SER A 183 3.70 10.10 -11.90
CA SER A 183 3.29 10.52 -13.24
C SER A 183 4.18 11.64 -13.77
N PHE A 184 4.49 12.66 -12.96
CA PHE A 184 5.38 13.76 -13.36
C PHE A 184 6.85 13.37 -13.46
N GLN A 185 7.36 12.57 -12.51
CA GLN A 185 8.79 12.26 -12.43
C GLN A 185 9.23 11.18 -13.42
N ALA A 186 8.33 10.27 -13.80
CA ALA A 186 8.69 9.11 -14.61
C ALA A 186 7.77 8.94 -15.83
N MET A 187 6.45 8.87 -15.63
CA MET A 187 5.56 8.42 -16.72
C MET A 187 5.44 9.43 -17.87
N ALA A 188 5.28 10.71 -17.57
CA ALA A 188 5.15 11.76 -18.57
C ALA A 188 6.47 11.99 -19.35
N PRO A 189 7.65 12.12 -18.70
CA PRO A 189 8.93 12.17 -19.41
C PRO A 189 9.16 10.95 -20.31
N LEU A 190 8.83 9.75 -19.82
CA LEU A 190 8.92 8.52 -20.60
C LEU A 190 7.96 8.53 -21.80
N GLY A 191 6.76 9.09 -21.65
CA GLY A 191 5.83 9.29 -22.76
C GLY A 191 6.35 10.23 -23.84
N VAL A 192 7.04 11.32 -23.46
CA VAL A 192 7.71 12.22 -24.42
C VAL A 192 8.85 11.51 -25.14
N LEU A 193 9.70 10.77 -24.41
CA LEU A 193 10.80 9.99 -25.01
C LEU A 193 10.26 8.92 -25.98
N LEU A 194 9.15 8.26 -25.62
CA LEU A 194 8.46 7.33 -26.52
C LEU A 194 7.92 8.05 -27.75
N ALA A 195 7.33 9.24 -27.61
CA ALA A 195 6.83 10.01 -28.74
C ALA A 195 7.95 10.40 -29.73
N GLU A 196 9.10 10.85 -29.23
CA GLU A 196 10.25 11.21 -30.07
C GLU A 196 10.86 9.97 -30.76
N THR A 197 11.02 8.88 -30.02
CA THR A 197 11.58 7.63 -30.60
C THR A 197 10.65 7.02 -31.65
N ILE A 198 9.33 7.05 -31.45
CA ILE A 198 8.34 6.61 -32.45
C ILE A 198 8.39 7.48 -33.72
N GLN A 199 8.68 8.77 -33.62
CA GLN A 199 8.81 9.61 -34.82
C GLN A 199 10.08 9.31 -35.61
N SER A 200 11.15 8.85 -34.93
CA SER A 200 12.44 8.61 -35.58
C SER A 200 12.50 7.30 -36.37
N SER A 201 12.31 6.14 -35.73
CA SER A 201 12.34 4.83 -36.39
C SER A 201 11.81 3.72 -35.48
N PRO A 202 11.30 2.60 -36.03
CA PRO A 202 10.92 1.44 -35.22
C PRO A 202 12.09 0.86 -34.41
N LEU A 203 13.31 0.92 -34.95
CA LEU A 203 14.51 0.42 -34.28
C LEU A 203 14.86 1.26 -33.03
N ALA A 204 14.63 2.58 -33.06
CA ALA A 204 14.84 3.44 -31.91
C ALA A 204 13.92 3.07 -30.73
N VAL A 205 12.69 2.63 -31.00
CA VAL A 205 11.78 2.12 -29.97
C VAL A 205 12.34 0.86 -29.32
N VAL A 206 12.91 -0.06 -30.11
CA VAL A 206 13.57 -1.28 -29.57
C VAL A 206 14.76 -0.91 -28.68
N LEU A 207 15.57 0.07 -29.10
CA LEU A 207 16.71 0.56 -28.33
C LEU A 207 16.30 1.22 -27.01
N LEU A 208 15.13 1.88 -26.95
CA LEU A 208 14.57 2.42 -25.72
C LEU A 208 14.01 1.32 -24.81
N LEU A 209 13.34 0.31 -25.39
CA LEU A 209 12.72 -0.78 -24.63
C LEU A 209 13.77 -1.70 -23.98
N GLY A 210 14.94 -1.91 -24.57
CA GLY A 210 16.00 -2.77 -24.02
C GLY A 210 16.39 -2.42 -22.58
N PRO A 211 16.88 -1.18 -22.32
CA PRO A 211 17.20 -0.72 -20.95
C PRO A 211 15.99 -0.72 -20.02
N MET A 212 14.78 -0.44 -20.52
CA MET A 212 13.56 -0.52 -19.73
C MET A 212 13.25 -1.95 -19.27
N VAL A 213 13.41 -2.94 -20.15
CA VAL A 213 13.24 -4.36 -19.81
C VAL A 213 14.29 -4.79 -18.79
N VAL A 214 15.56 -4.41 -18.97
CA VAL A 214 16.60 -4.69 -17.97
C VAL A 214 16.24 -4.06 -16.62
N THR A 215 15.84 -2.78 -16.60
CA THR A 215 15.41 -2.09 -15.38
C THR A 215 14.20 -2.77 -14.74
N TYR A 216 13.22 -3.20 -15.55
CA TYR A 216 12.05 -3.95 -15.08
C TYR A 216 12.46 -5.27 -14.42
N LEU A 217 13.35 -6.04 -15.06
CA LEU A 217 13.88 -7.29 -14.51
C LEU A 217 14.71 -7.05 -13.23
N SER A 218 15.48 -5.97 -13.17
CA SER A 218 16.21 -5.56 -11.96
C SER A 218 15.26 -5.22 -10.81
N ILE A 219 14.15 -4.52 -11.09
CA ILE A 219 13.13 -4.22 -10.08
C ILE A 219 12.47 -5.52 -9.60
N LEU A 220 12.14 -6.45 -10.50
CA LEU A 220 11.58 -7.74 -10.11
C LEU A 220 12.51 -8.51 -9.19
N ARG A 221 13.79 -8.66 -9.58
CA ARG A 221 14.82 -9.32 -8.76
C ARG A 221 14.98 -8.64 -7.41
N TYR A 222 15.04 -7.31 -7.39
CA TYR A 222 15.12 -6.55 -6.13
C TYR A 222 13.92 -6.83 -5.22
N THR A 223 12.70 -6.86 -5.77
CA THR A 223 11.51 -7.18 -4.96
C THR A 223 11.47 -8.63 -4.49
N GLU A 224 12.07 -9.56 -5.23
CA GLU A 224 12.21 -10.97 -4.85
C GLU A 224 13.22 -11.12 -3.71
N THR A 225 14.40 -10.52 -3.84
CA THR A 225 15.41 -10.49 -2.77
C THR A 225 14.87 -9.85 -1.48
N LEU A 226 14.05 -8.80 -1.58
CA LEU A 226 13.39 -8.22 -0.40
C LEU A 226 12.38 -9.18 0.26
N ARG A 227 11.68 -10.02 -0.52
CA ARG A 227 10.78 -11.05 0.02
C ARG A 227 11.58 -12.16 0.67
N GLU A 228 12.59 -12.68 0.00
CA GLU A 228 13.48 -13.72 0.55
C GLU A 228 14.13 -13.27 1.86
N ALA A 229 14.62 -12.03 1.94
CA ALA A 229 15.17 -11.48 3.17
C ALA A 229 14.12 -11.42 4.29
N ARG A 230 12.87 -11.04 3.97
CA ARG A 230 11.77 -11.05 4.94
C ARG A 230 11.44 -12.47 5.40
N ASP A 231 11.36 -13.43 4.49
CA ASP A 231 11.05 -14.83 4.79
C ASP A 231 12.13 -15.43 5.70
N VAL A 232 13.41 -15.10 5.49
CA VAL A 232 14.50 -15.50 6.39
C VAL A 232 14.32 -14.91 7.79
N ILE A 233 13.97 -13.63 7.89
CA ILE A 233 13.74 -12.96 9.17
C ILE A 233 12.54 -13.57 9.91
N GLU A 234 11.45 -13.86 9.19
CA GLU A 234 10.27 -14.52 9.75
C GLU A 234 10.61 -15.95 10.22
N CYS A 235 11.37 -16.72 9.44
CA CYS A 235 11.88 -18.04 9.85
C CYS A 235 12.76 -17.98 11.11
N LEU A 236 13.60 -16.95 11.26
CA LEU A 236 14.42 -16.77 12.46
C LEU A 236 13.57 -16.44 13.69
N ALA A 237 12.55 -15.59 13.54
CA ALA A 237 11.61 -15.29 14.61
C ALA A 237 10.84 -16.54 15.05
N GLU A 238 10.34 -17.33 14.08
CA GLU A 238 9.69 -18.62 14.35
C GLU A 238 10.64 -19.63 15.02
N ALA A 239 11.92 -19.65 14.64
CA ALA A 239 12.92 -20.53 15.25
C ALA A 239 13.18 -20.17 16.71
N VAL A 240 13.21 -18.87 17.04
CA VAL A 240 13.30 -18.40 18.44
C VAL A 240 12.03 -18.78 19.20
N GLU A 241 10.86 -18.55 18.62
CA GLU A 241 9.57 -18.87 19.24
C GLU A 241 9.41 -20.38 19.51
N LYS A 242 9.89 -21.25 18.62
CA LYS A 242 9.86 -22.72 18.81
C LYS A 242 10.64 -23.21 20.04
N ARG A 243 11.55 -22.41 20.59
CA ARG A 243 12.28 -22.76 21.83
C ARG A 243 11.37 -22.68 23.05
N GLU A 244 10.24 -21.98 22.93
CA GLU A 244 9.17 -21.84 23.92
C GLU A 244 7.87 -22.49 23.37
N PRO A 245 7.59 -23.78 23.65
CA PRO A 245 6.52 -24.53 22.97
C PRO A 245 5.11 -23.91 23.06
N HIS A 246 4.88 -23.04 24.05
CA HIS A 246 3.58 -22.40 24.31
C HIS A 246 3.39 -21.07 23.58
N THR A 247 4.42 -20.53 22.93
CA THR A 247 4.34 -19.24 22.24
C THR A 247 4.11 -19.37 20.74
N LEU A 248 3.94 -20.57 20.16
CA LEU A 248 3.77 -20.72 18.71
C LEU A 248 2.67 -19.80 18.12
N GLY A 249 3.06 -18.99 17.13
CA GLY A 249 2.20 -18.01 16.47
C GLY A 249 1.88 -16.77 17.31
N HIS A 250 2.51 -16.58 18.47
CA HIS A 250 2.38 -15.39 19.32
C HIS A 250 2.84 -14.15 18.58
N ALA A 251 4.03 -14.18 17.99
CA ALA A 251 4.57 -13.05 17.23
C ALA A 251 3.62 -12.61 16.10
N GLU A 252 2.98 -13.56 15.40
CA GLU A 252 1.99 -13.24 14.37
C GLU A 252 0.72 -12.60 14.96
N ARG A 253 0.17 -13.16 16.04
CA ARG A 253 -1.05 -12.64 16.67
C ARG A 253 -0.82 -11.24 17.27
N VAL A 254 0.30 -11.03 17.96
CA VAL A 254 0.72 -9.72 18.49
C VAL A 254 0.88 -8.71 17.37
N SER A 255 1.63 -9.06 16.31
CA SER A 255 1.81 -8.21 15.13
C SER A 255 0.48 -7.76 14.51
N ARG A 256 -0.43 -8.71 14.29
CA ARG A 256 -1.76 -8.43 13.71
C ARG A 256 -2.64 -7.60 14.64
N CYS A 257 -2.58 -7.87 15.95
CA CYS A 257 -3.31 -7.10 16.96
C CYS A 257 -2.81 -5.65 16.98
N ALA A 258 -1.50 -5.45 17.09
CA ALA A 258 -0.84 -4.17 17.08
C ALA A 258 -1.17 -3.35 15.81
N ALA A 259 -1.13 -3.97 14.64
CA ALA A 259 -1.50 -3.32 13.38
C ALA A 259 -2.98 -2.88 13.34
N ARG A 260 -3.89 -3.65 13.97
CA ARG A 260 -5.31 -3.27 14.07
C ARG A 260 -5.51 -2.10 15.02
N ILE A 261 -4.83 -2.11 16.17
CA ILE A 261 -4.84 -0.99 17.13
C ILE A 261 -4.32 0.28 16.44
N ALA A 262 -3.16 0.20 15.77
CA ALA A 262 -2.56 1.34 15.06
C ALA A 262 -3.50 1.94 13.99
N ARG A 263 -4.15 1.10 13.18
CA ARG A 263 -5.15 1.55 12.19
C ARG A 263 -6.38 2.17 12.86
N GLN A 264 -6.82 1.62 13.99
CA GLN A 264 -7.94 2.16 14.76
C GLN A 264 -7.64 3.57 15.31
N MET A 265 -6.38 3.84 15.68
CA MET A 265 -5.89 5.14 16.12
C MET A 265 -5.74 6.15 14.96
N GLY A 266 -5.92 5.74 13.71
CA GLY A 266 -5.82 6.61 12.54
C GLY A 266 -4.38 6.99 12.15
N ILE A 267 -3.41 6.17 12.57
CA ILE A 267 -1.99 6.31 12.19
C ILE A 267 -1.82 5.98 10.70
N ASP A 268 -0.86 6.60 10.02
CA ASP A 268 -0.58 6.33 8.61
C ASP A 268 -0.12 4.88 8.34
N GLU A 269 -0.43 4.35 7.16
CA GLU A 269 -0.19 2.94 6.84
C GLU A 269 1.30 2.55 6.86
N LYS A 270 2.20 3.51 6.65
CA LYS A 270 3.65 3.25 6.74
C LYS A 270 4.06 3.02 8.19
N ALA A 271 3.57 3.85 9.12
CA ALA A 271 3.82 3.62 10.54
C ALA A 271 3.06 2.40 11.08
N VAL A 272 1.86 2.08 10.58
CA VAL A 272 1.19 0.80 10.86
C VAL A 272 2.07 -0.39 10.43
N SER A 273 2.65 -0.34 9.23
CA SER A 273 3.56 -1.38 8.74
C SER A 273 4.79 -1.53 9.64
N ARG A 274 5.32 -0.45 10.20
CA ARG A 274 6.46 -0.50 11.13
C ARG A 274 6.08 -1.17 12.45
N VAL A 275 4.91 -0.86 13.01
CA VAL A 275 4.40 -1.51 14.22
C VAL A 275 4.15 -3.00 13.95
N GLU A 276 3.61 -3.34 12.78
CA GLU A 276 3.38 -4.73 12.37
C GLU A 276 4.71 -5.50 12.28
N THR A 277 5.73 -4.95 11.60
CA THR A 277 7.07 -5.55 11.52
C THR A 277 7.71 -5.70 12.90
N ALA A 278 7.68 -4.65 13.73
CA ALA A 278 8.25 -4.69 15.07
C ALA A 278 7.55 -5.75 15.95
N GLY A 279 6.23 -5.90 15.83
CA GLY A 279 5.48 -6.94 16.55
C GLY A 279 5.85 -8.36 16.14
N ARG A 280 6.22 -8.60 14.87
CA ARG A 280 6.71 -9.92 14.44
C ARG A 280 8.08 -10.28 15.04
N LEU A 281 8.86 -9.27 15.44
CA LEU A 281 10.27 -9.44 15.80
C LEU A 281 10.58 -8.98 17.22
N HIS A 282 9.58 -8.59 18.01
CA HIS A 282 9.77 -8.02 19.35
C HIS A 282 10.59 -8.95 20.26
N ASP A 283 10.33 -10.25 20.14
CA ASP A 283 10.99 -11.31 20.92
C ASP A 283 12.25 -11.89 20.27
N LEU A 284 12.69 -11.41 19.09
CA LEU A 284 13.85 -11.96 18.38
C LEU A 284 15.13 -11.93 19.24
N GLY A 285 15.21 -10.98 20.18
CA GLY A 285 16.34 -10.87 21.11
C GLY A 285 16.47 -12.04 22.09
N LYS A 286 15.43 -12.87 22.28
CA LYS A 286 15.52 -14.08 23.11
C LYS A 286 16.50 -15.12 22.56
N ILE A 287 17.01 -14.92 21.34
CA ILE A 287 18.14 -15.69 20.79
C ILE A 287 19.38 -15.68 21.71
N SER A 288 19.57 -14.64 22.54
CA SER A 288 20.69 -14.56 23.47
C SER A 288 20.43 -15.15 24.86
N VAL A 289 19.22 -15.67 25.11
CA VAL A 289 18.84 -16.26 26.39
C VAL A 289 19.00 -17.77 26.31
N ASP A 290 19.56 -18.43 27.32
CA ASP A 290 19.77 -19.89 27.33
C ASP A 290 18.44 -20.67 27.35
N ASP A 291 18.41 -21.84 26.70
CA ASP A 291 17.23 -22.72 26.69
C ASP A 291 16.81 -23.16 28.10
N SER A 292 17.78 -23.35 29.01
CA SER A 292 17.51 -23.72 30.40
C SER A 292 16.71 -22.66 31.16
N ILE A 293 16.80 -21.39 30.74
CA ILE A 293 16.04 -20.28 31.31
C ILE A 293 14.67 -20.20 30.62
N LEU A 294 14.64 -20.24 29.28
CA LEU A 294 13.39 -20.14 28.50
C LEU A 294 12.42 -21.31 28.77
N GLN A 295 12.95 -22.50 29.04
CA GLN A 295 12.15 -23.72 29.27
C GLN A 295 11.91 -24.02 30.75
N LYS A 296 12.38 -23.16 31.68
CA LYS A 296 12.26 -23.38 33.13
C LYS A 296 10.78 -23.40 33.53
N ARG A 297 10.36 -24.48 34.18
CA ARG A 297 9.00 -24.62 34.74
C ARG A 297 8.98 -24.04 36.16
N GLY A 298 8.29 -22.91 36.35
CA GLY A 298 8.15 -22.26 37.66
C GLY A 298 8.68 -20.82 37.67
N ALA A 299 8.84 -20.25 38.86
CA ALA A 299 9.37 -18.90 39.00
C ALA A 299 10.85 -18.85 38.58
N LEU A 300 11.21 -17.79 37.87
CA LEU A 300 12.60 -17.48 37.53
C LEU A 300 13.29 -16.80 38.71
N GLU A 301 14.58 -17.08 38.88
CA GLU A 301 15.42 -16.37 39.84
C GLU A 301 15.78 -14.98 39.31
N GLU A 302 16.14 -14.04 40.17
CA GLU A 302 16.44 -12.66 39.73
C GLU A 302 17.57 -12.62 38.68
N ALA A 303 18.58 -13.49 38.81
CA ALA A 303 19.65 -13.61 37.83
C ALA A 303 19.17 -14.11 36.46
N ASP A 304 18.16 -14.98 36.43
CA ASP A 304 17.52 -15.45 35.19
C ASP A 304 16.66 -14.33 34.57
N LEU A 305 15.93 -13.59 35.41
CA LEU A 305 15.11 -12.44 35.00
C LEU A 305 15.96 -11.33 34.40
N GLU A 306 17.12 -11.02 34.98
CA GLU A 306 18.05 -10.02 34.42
C GLU A 306 18.49 -10.40 33.00
N LYS A 307 18.76 -11.69 32.74
CA LYS A 307 19.13 -12.16 31.40
C LYS A 307 17.97 -12.00 30.41
N ILE A 308 16.74 -12.33 30.81
CA ILE A 308 15.55 -12.13 29.97
C ILE A 308 15.32 -10.65 29.70
N ARG A 309 15.46 -9.77 30.70
CA ARG A 309 15.23 -8.32 30.55
C ARG A 309 16.15 -7.64 29.53
N ARG A 310 17.23 -8.32 29.09
CA ARG A 310 18.15 -7.82 28.05
C ARG A 310 17.67 -8.10 26.63
N HIS A 311 16.69 -8.99 26.44
CA HIS A 311 16.23 -9.34 25.10
C HIS A 311 15.69 -8.16 24.28
N PRO A 312 15.05 -7.10 24.83
CA PRO A 312 14.61 -5.96 24.02
C PRO A 312 15.81 -5.20 23.44
N GLU A 313 16.89 -5.07 24.21
CA GLU A 313 18.11 -4.42 23.74
C GLU A 313 18.81 -5.25 22.66
N VAL A 314 18.94 -6.55 22.87
CA VAL A 314 19.51 -7.49 21.89
C VAL A 314 18.66 -7.52 20.63
N GLY A 315 17.34 -7.60 20.77
CA GLY A 315 16.38 -7.58 19.66
C GLY A 315 16.52 -6.31 18.83
N ALA A 316 16.67 -5.14 19.46
CA ALA A 316 16.92 -3.88 18.77
C ALA A 316 18.30 -3.85 18.06
N GLN A 317 19.33 -4.46 18.63
CA GLN A 317 20.65 -4.59 17.97
C GLN A 317 20.58 -5.50 16.74
N VAL A 318 19.87 -6.62 16.84
CA VAL A 318 19.64 -7.54 15.71
C VAL A 318 18.82 -6.85 14.63
N ALA A 319 17.74 -6.15 15.00
CA ALA A 319 16.91 -5.37 14.08
C ALA A 319 17.74 -4.34 13.29
N ALA A 320 18.67 -3.63 13.96
CA ALA A 320 19.56 -2.69 13.28
C ALA A 320 20.48 -3.37 12.25
N ARG A 321 20.97 -4.59 12.53
CA ARG A 321 21.79 -5.37 11.58
C ARG A 321 20.97 -5.90 10.39
N LEU A 322 19.69 -6.17 10.61
CA LEU A 322 18.74 -6.58 9.58
C LEU A 322 18.22 -5.40 8.73
N SER A 323 18.83 -4.21 8.88
CA SER A 323 18.44 -2.99 8.16
C SER A 323 16.98 -2.56 8.39
N LEU A 324 16.39 -2.93 9.55
CA LEU A 324 15.14 -2.33 9.98
C LEU A 324 15.35 -0.83 10.23
N SER A 325 14.26 -0.07 10.08
CA SER A 325 14.30 1.34 10.39
C SER A 325 14.55 1.57 11.88
N ARG A 326 15.16 2.72 12.20
CA ARG A 326 15.43 3.12 13.59
C ARG A 326 14.18 3.05 14.48
N GLU A 327 13.03 3.46 13.95
CA GLU A 327 11.76 3.41 14.67
C GLU A 327 11.35 1.97 15.01
N GLU A 328 11.48 1.02 14.08
CA GLU A 328 11.15 -0.38 14.34
C GLU A 328 12.07 -0.98 15.42
N ALA A 329 13.36 -0.65 15.38
CA ALA A 329 14.31 -1.06 16.41
C ALA A 329 13.99 -0.43 17.79
N GLU A 330 13.54 0.83 17.82
CA GLU A 330 13.09 1.49 19.05
C GLU A 330 11.78 0.87 19.57
N TYR A 331 10.85 0.49 18.70
CA TYR A 331 9.63 -0.22 19.10
C TYR A 331 9.96 -1.55 19.77
N ILE A 332 10.90 -2.31 19.19
CA ILE A 332 11.41 -3.56 19.77
C ILE A 332 12.18 -3.28 21.07
N ARG A 333 12.95 -2.19 21.19
CA ARG A 333 13.71 -1.92 22.41
C ARG A 333 12.82 -1.61 23.61
N TYR A 334 11.72 -0.89 23.41
CA TYR A 334 10.94 -0.29 24.49
C TYR A 334 9.57 -0.94 24.70
N HIS A 335 9.27 -2.08 24.07
CA HIS A 335 7.96 -2.74 24.20
C HIS A 335 7.65 -3.24 25.62
N HIS A 336 8.66 -3.33 26.50
CA HIS A 336 8.49 -3.63 27.93
C HIS A 336 8.60 -2.40 28.86
N GLU A 337 8.70 -1.19 28.30
CA GLU A 337 8.56 0.02 29.09
C GLU A 337 7.13 0.18 29.56
N TRP A 338 6.96 0.61 30.81
CA TRP A 338 5.64 0.85 31.40
C TRP A 338 5.32 2.33 31.32
N PHE A 339 4.05 2.67 31.11
CA PHE A 339 3.62 4.06 30.96
C PHE A 339 4.03 4.96 32.15
N ASN A 340 4.11 4.40 33.36
CA ASN A 340 4.57 5.08 34.58
C ASN A 340 6.11 5.05 34.80
N GLY A 341 6.86 4.37 33.95
CA GLY A 341 8.32 4.16 34.02
C GLY A 341 8.79 3.09 35.00
N GLY A 342 7.91 2.19 35.42
CA GLY A 342 8.29 0.98 36.17
C GLY A 342 8.78 -0.17 35.30
N GLY A 343 8.83 0.02 33.98
CA GLY A 343 9.28 -0.97 33.01
C GLY A 343 10.80 -0.93 32.76
N TYR A 344 11.22 -1.63 31.71
CA TYR A 344 12.63 -1.80 31.33
C TYR A 344 12.76 -1.69 29.80
N PRO A 345 13.97 -1.42 29.24
CA PRO A 345 15.28 -1.36 29.90
C PRO A 345 15.68 -0.01 30.50
N HIS A 346 15.01 1.10 30.15
CA HIS A 346 15.45 2.47 30.47
C HIS A 346 14.50 3.22 31.43
N GLY A 347 13.33 2.67 31.74
CA GLY A 347 12.36 3.30 32.66
C GLY A 347 11.73 4.55 32.07
N LEU A 348 11.49 4.56 30.75
CA LEU A 348 10.87 5.68 30.04
C LEU A 348 9.43 5.90 30.52
N LYS A 349 8.96 7.15 30.52
CA LYS A 349 7.64 7.53 31.04
C LYS A 349 6.77 8.21 30.00
N GLY A 350 5.49 7.84 29.96
CA GLY A 350 4.48 8.46 29.12
C GLY A 350 4.88 8.55 27.66
N ASP A 351 4.86 9.77 27.12
CA ASP A 351 5.18 10.04 25.71
C ASP A 351 6.66 9.92 25.34
N ALA A 352 7.56 9.74 26.31
CA ALA A 352 8.94 9.39 26.02
C ALA A 352 9.05 7.98 25.42
N ILE A 353 8.05 7.11 25.67
CA ILE A 353 7.96 5.79 25.05
C ILE A 353 7.40 5.96 23.63
N PRO A 354 8.11 5.49 22.59
CA PRO A 354 7.60 5.56 21.23
C PRO A 354 6.21 4.92 21.12
N LEU A 355 5.31 5.56 20.37
CA LEU A 355 3.92 5.11 20.26
C LEU A 355 3.82 3.66 19.79
N GLY A 356 4.69 3.24 18.86
CA GLY A 356 4.74 1.85 18.40
C GLY A 356 5.04 0.85 19.53
N ALA A 357 5.96 1.17 20.44
CA ALA A 357 6.26 0.34 21.61
C ALA A 357 5.05 0.26 22.57
N ARG A 358 4.37 1.39 22.82
CA ARG A 358 3.13 1.40 23.63
C ARG A 358 2.03 0.52 23.04
N ILE A 359 1.90 0.51 21.72
CA ILE A 359 0.96 -0.36 21.01
C ILE A 359 1.36 -1.84 21.15
N LEU A 360 2.64 -2.16 21.00
CA LEU A 360 3.15 -3.53 21.17
C LEU A 360 2.90 -4.05 22.59
N ALA A 361 3.19 -3.25 23.62
CA ALA A 361 2.99 -3.64 25.02
C ALA A 361 1.54 -4.07 25.30
N VAL A 362 0.56 -3.33 24.77
CA VAL A 362 -0.87 -3.65 24.92
C VAL A 362 -1.26 -4.88 24.08
N ALA A 363 -0.76 -4.96 22.84
CA ALA A 363 -1.06 -6.08 21.94
C ALA A 363 -0.51 -7.42 22.49
N GLU A 364 0.70 -7.40 23.03
CA GLU A 364 1.36 -8.54 23.65
C GLU A 364 0.63 -8.98 24.90
N ALA A 365 0.38 -8.06 25.84
CA ALA A 365 -0.35 -8.37 27.07
C ALA A 365 -1.75 -8.94 26.78
N PHE A 366 -2.45 -8.42 25.77
CA PHE A 366 -3.72 -8.97 25.32
C PHE A 366 -3.56 -10.40 24.80
N ASP A 367 -2.63 -10.66 23.88
CA ASP A 367 -2.41 -12.01 23.32
C ASP A 367 -2.06 -13.03 24.40
N THR A 368 -1.17 -12.65 25.33
CA THR A 368 -0.78 -13.50 26.46
C THR A 368 -1.98 -13.85 27.32
N LEU A 369 -2.91 -12.90 27.56
CA LEU A 369 -4.14 -13.12 28.35
C LEU A 369 -5.12 -14.07 27.68
N VAL A 370 -5.34 -13.93 26.36
CA VAL A 370 -6.38 -14.69 25.64
C VAL A 370 -5.88 -15.98 24.99
N THR A 371 -4.57 -16.26 25.09
CA THR A 371 -3.95 -17.49 24.58
C THR A 371 -3.43 -18.36 25.74
N ALA A 372 -3.49 -19.67 25.57
CA ALA A 372 -2.94 -20.62 26.53
C ALA A 372 -1.43 -20.43 26.71
N GLN A 373 -0.96 -20.50 27.96
CA GLN A 373 0.44 -20.42 28.35
C GLN A 373 0.85 -21.68 29.11
N ALA A 374 2.16 -21.92 29.27
CA ALA A 374 2.69 -23.09 29.96
C ALA A 374 2.13 -23.30 31.38
N TYR A 375 1.79 -22.20 32.05
CA TYR A 375 1.42 -22.13 33.45
C TYR A 375 0.00 -21.55 33.67
N ARG A 376 -0.73 -21.22 32.59
CA ARG A 376 -2.04 -20.55 32.71
C ARG A 376 -2.95 -20.83 31.51
N GLU A 377 -4.21 -21.12 31.80
CA GLU A 377 -5.29 -21.17 30.81
C GLU A 377 -5.66 -19.77 30.26
N PRO A 378 -6.14 -19.68 29.00
CA PRO A 378 -6.58 -18.42 28.42
C PRO A 378 -7.83 -17.89 29.14
N VAL A 379 -7.94 -16.57 29.25
CA VAL A 379 -9.16 -15.91 29.77
C VAL A 379 -10.01 -15.33 28.62
N ALA A 380 -11.30 -15.18 28.87
CA ALA A 380 -12.22 -14.53 27.92
C ALA A 380 -11.76 -13.09 27.60
N GLU A 381 -12.04 -12.61 26.37
CA GLU A 381 -11.62 -11.28 25.92
C GLU A 381 -12.16 -10.16 26.83
N GLU A 382 -13.37 -10.31 27.38
CA GLU A 382 -13.94 -9.38 28.35
C GLU A 382 -13.12 -9.30 29.64
N THR A 383 -12.64 -10.45 30.12
CA THR A 383 -11.77 -10.52 31.31
C THR A 383 -10.41 -9.94 31.01
N ALA A 384 -9.82 -10.26 29.85
CA ALA A 384 -8.56 -9.67 29.40
C ALA A 384 -8.64 -8.14 29.34
N MET A 385 -9.73 -7.60 28.79
CA MET A 385 -9.94 -6.14 28.73
C MET A 385 -10.09 -5.51 30.12
N ARG A 386 -10.71 -6.19 31.09
CA ARG A 386 -10.77 -5.68 32.47
C ARG A 386 -9.38 -5.63 33.10
N THR A 387 -8.56 -6.66 32.91
CA THR A 387 -7.17 -6.70 33.38
C THR A 387 -6.35 -5.56 32.79
N LEU A 388 -6.42 -5.35 31.47
CA LEU A 388 -5.72 -4.24 30.80
C LEU A 388 -6.22 -2.88 31.30
N SER A 389 -7.53 -2.72 31.49
CA SER A 389 -8.13 -1.47 31.97
C SER A 389 -7.69 -1.12 33.40
N ALA A 390 -7.48 -2.12 34.26
CA ALA A 390 -7.00 -1.92 35.62
C ALA A 390 -5.53 -1.45 35.69
N ALA A 391 -4.76 -1.68 34.62
CA ALA A 391 -3.35 -1.29 34.52
C ALA A 391 -3.13 -0.05 33.62
N VAL A 392 -4.19 0.67 33.28
CA VAL A 392 -4.12 1.94 32.53
C VAL A 392 -3.44 3.02 33.37
N GLY A 393 -2.53 3.77 32.75
CA GLY A 393 -1.76 4.83 33.41
C GLY A 393 -0.58 4.33 34.24
N SER A 394 -0.60 3.06 34.67
CA SER A 394 0.55 2.38 35.26
C SER A 394 1.37 1.68 34.18
N GLN A 395 0.94 0.51 33.71
CA GLN A 395 1.64 -0.27 32.70
C GLN A 395 1.31 0.21 31.28
N PHE A 396 0.03 0.50 31.02
CA PHE A 396 -0.45 0.74 29.66
C PHE A 396 -0.91 2.18 29.42
N ASP A 397 -0.71 2.63 28.19
CA ASP A 397 -1.22 3.90 27.70
C ASP A 397 -2.77 3.86 27.60
N PRO A 398 -3.49 4.81 28.24
CA PRO A 398 -4.94 4.90 28.15
C PRO A 398 -5.50 4.91 26.72
N VAL A 399 -4.84 5.65 25.82
CA VAL A 399 -5.30 5.84 24.43
C VAL A 399 -5.19 4.55 23.63
N VAL A 400 -4.14 3.77 23.89
CA VAL A 400 -3.91 2.49 23.21
C VAL A 400 -4.90 1.42 23.69
N VAL A 401 -5.17 1.35 25.00
CA VAL A 401 -6.17 0.42 25.56
C VAL A 401 -7.57 0.74 25.04
N GLU A 402 -7.92 2.03 24.94
CA GLU A 402 -9.19 2.45 24.33
C GLU A 402 -9.28 2.01 22.86
N ALA A 403 -8.21 2.20 22.08
CA ALA A 403 -8.16 1.76 20.69
C ALA A 403 -8.30 0.24 20.53
N LEU A 404 -7.72 -0.57 21.43
CA LEU A 404 -7.95 -2.02 21.46
C LEU A 404 -9.43 -2.33 21.73
N SER A 405 -10.05 -1.69 22.73
CA SER A 405 -11.47 -1.88 23.06
C SER A 405 -12.38 -1.62 21.84
N LEU A 406 -12.15 -0.51 21.12
CA LEU A 406 -12.89 -0.17 19.90
C LEU A 406 -12.66 -1.19 18.78
N THR A 407 -11.44 -1.72 18.66
CA THR A 407 -11.08 -2.74 17.67
C THR A 407 -11.85 -4.04 17.92
N LEU A 408 -11.93 -4.50 19.17
CA LEU A 408 -12.65 -5.73 19.54
C LEU A 408 -14.16 -5.59 19.32
N ARG A 409 -14.76 -4.46 19.72
CA ARG A 409 -16.19 -4.18 19.48
C ARG A 409 -16.55 -4.23 17.99
N ARG A 410 -15.68 -3.69 17.12
CA ARG A 410 -15.88 -3.77 15.66
C ARG A 410 -15.80 -5.21 15.14
N ARG A 411 -14.91 -6.04 15.68
CA ARG A 411 -14.81 -7.45 15.31
C ARG A 411 -16.12 -8.19 15.61
N ALA A 412 -16.69 -7.95 16.80
CA ALA A 412 -17.98 -8.52 17.19
C ALA A 412 -19.13 -8.04 16.29
N ALA A 413 -19.18 -6.74 15.97
CA ALA A 413 -20.21 -6.18 15.08
C ALA A 413 -20.10 -6.66 13.61
N GLY A 414 -18.88 -6.93 13.13
CA GLY A 414 -18.62 -7.43 11.77
C GLY A 414 -18.88 -8.93 11.61
N ALA A 415 -18.71 -9.73 12.67
CA ALA A 415 -18.98 -11.17 12.67
C ALA A 415 -20.48 -11.50 12.72
N GLY A 416 -21.35 -10.53 13.05
CA GLY A 416 -22.80 -10.66 13.06
C GLY A 416 -23.51 -10.34 11.73
N ARG A 417 -22.77 -10.20 10.63
CA ARG A 417 -23.35 -10.05 9.28
C ARG A 417 -23.04 -11.30 8.46
N PRO A 418 -24.07 -12.06 8.02
CA PRO A 418 -23.88 -13.27 7.21
C PRO A 418 -23.26 -12.98 5.85
#